data_AF-V6TI34-F1
#
_entry.id   AF-V6TI34-F1
#
_cell.length_a   1.000
_cell.length_b   1.000
_cell.length_c   1.000
_cell.angle_alpha   90.00
_cell.angle_beta   90.00
_cell.angle_gamma   90.00
#
_symmetry.space_group_name_H-M   'P 1'
#
loop_
_entity.id
_entity.type
_entity.pdbx_description
1 polymer ?
#
loop_
_entity_poly.entity_id
_entity_poly.type
_entity_poly.pdbx_seq_one_letter_code
_entity_poly.pdbx_strand_id
1 'polypeptide(L)'
;MIGADSAAKPYVGVYGCSACTAPTTLTGAGMTAAICTSCDNSKKPNRDSSGCFACAIDGCSHCNRDDMCEACSDGKKVSPGRKSCVDGCPSNSTDDNSVCVCNDGYSPDGDGTSCVSMSTNRSGLSTGAIAGISVAVVVVVGGLVGFLCWWFICRGKA
;
A
#
# COMPACT_ATOMS: atom_id res chain seq x y z
N MET A 1 -3.56 -32.42 1.22
CA MET A 1 -4.23 -33.67 0.77
C MET A 1 -5.26 -33.25 -0.27
N ILE A 2 -5.19 -33.75 -1.50
CA ILE A 2 -6.16 -33.44 -2.55
C ILE A 2 -7.26 -34.51 -2.46
N GLY A 3 -8.38 -34.16 -1.82
CA GLY A 3 -9.57 -35.00 -1.82
C GLY A 3 -10.28 -34.82 -3.15
N ALA A 4 -10.12 -35.76 -4.06
CA ALA A 4 -10.88 -35.82 -5.30
C ALA A 4 -12.01 -36.81 -5.10
N ASP A 5 -13.22 -36.32 -4.86
CA ASP A 5 -14.44 -37.09 -5.13
C ASP A 5 -14.94 -36.81 -6.55
N SER A 6 -15.60 -37.83 -7.07
CA SER A 6 -15.77 -38.14 -8.48
C SER A 6 -16.74 -37.21 -9.21
N ALA A 7 -16.31 -35.98 -9.53
CA ALA A 7 -16.82 -35.16 -10.65
C ALA A 7 -16.06 -33.81 -10.69
N ALA A 8 -14.79 -33.80 -11.14
CA ALA A 8 -14.03 -32.62 -11.56
C ALA A 8 -14.28 -31.29 -10.78
N LYS A 9 -14.26 -31.33 -9.44
CA LYS A 9 -14.24 -30.13 -8.58
C LYS A 9 -12.97 -30.16 -7.73
N PRO A 10 -11.81 -29.77 -8.28
CA PRO A 10 -10.55 -29.89 -7.56
C PRO A 10 -10.45 -28.73 -6.56
N TYR A 11 -10.36 -29.06 -5.27
CA TYR A 11 -9.98 -28.10 -4.24
C TYR A 11 -8.47 -27.92 -4.28
N VAL A 12 -8.00 -26.67 -4.28
CA VAL A 12 -6.57 -26.38 -4.09
C VAL A 12 -6.29 -26.27 -2.59
N GLY A 13 -5.28 -27.01 -2.12
CA GLY A 13 -4.84 -26.93 -0.74
C GLY A 13 -4.16 -25.58 -0.46
N VAL A 14 -4.39 -25.03 0.73
CA VAL A 14 -3.71 -23.81 1.20
C VAL A 14 -2.33 -24.18 1.73
N TYR A 15 -1.29 -23.48 1.29
CA TYR A 15 0.08 -23.74 1.71
C TYR A 15 0.28 -23.40 3.20
N GLY A 16 0.88 -24.32 3.96
CA GLY A 16 1.14 -24.14 5.40
C GLY A 16 -0.10 -24.27 6.30
N CYS A 17 -1.19 -24.81 5.76
CA CYS A 17 -2.43 -25.06 6.47
C CYS A 17 -2.47 -26.46 7.08
N SER A 18 -2.70 -26.55 8.38
CA SER A 18 -2.73 -27.78 9.16
C SER A 18 -4.12 -28.41 9.25
N ALA A 19 -5.17 -27.58 9.25
CA ALA A 19 -6.55 -28.01 9.12
C ALA A 19 -7.30 -27.13 8.14
N CYS A 20 -8.04 -27.77 7.24
CA CYS A 20 -8.82 -27.09 6.21
C CYS A 20 -10.24 -27.64 6.13
N THR A 21 -11.19 -26.76 5.82
CA THR A 21 -12.59 -27.10 5.55
C THR A 21 -12.88 -26.93 4.06
N ALA A 22 -13.80 -27.75 3.53
CA ALA A 22 -14.28 -27.57 2.18
C ALA A 22 -14.94 -26.17 2.05
N PRO A 23 -14.57 -25.39 1.04
CA PRO A 23 -15.19 -24.11 0.75
C PRO A 23 -16.60 -24.35 0.20
N THR A 24 -17.38 -23.26 0.05
CA THR A 24 -18.74 -23.33 -0.48
C THR A 24 -18.78 -24.11 -1.80
N THR A 25 -19.69 -25.07 -1.91
CA THR A 25 -19.83 -25.92 -3.10
C THR A 25 -20.06 -25.09 -4.34
N LEU A 26 -19.15 -25.20 -5.31
CA LEU A 26 -19.28 -24.56 -6.62
C LEU A 26 -20.50 -25.13 -7.37
N THR A 27 -21.38 -24.25 -7.84
CA THR A 27 -22.52 -24.57 -8.72
C THR A 27 -22.12 -24.79 -10.18
N GLY A 28 -20.86 -24.52 -10.55
CA GLY A 28 -20.30 -24.74 -11.90
C GLY A 28 -18.93 -25.44 -11.86
N ALA A 29 -18.32 -25.62 -13.04
CA ALA A 29 -16.93 -26.07 -13.15
C ALA A 29 -15.99 -24.94 -12.68
N GLY A 30 -15.03 -25.27 -11.79
CA GLY A 30 -14.11 -24.28 -11.24
C GLY A 30 -13.17 -24.89 -10.20
N MET A 31 -12.18 -24.09 -9.82
CA MET A 31 -11.25 -24.36 -8.73
C MET A 31 -11.57 -23.41 -7.57
N THR A 32 -11.62 -23.91 -6.36
CA THR A 32 -11.76 -23.07 -5.16
C THR A 32 -10.77 -23.52 -4.10
N ALA A 33 -10.18 -22.56 -3.40
CA ALA A 33 -9.21 -22.84 -2.35
C ALA A 33 -9.93 -23.38 -1.11
N ALA A 34 -9.35 -24.40 -0.48
CA ALA A 34 -9.83 -24.85 0.81
C ALA A 34 -9.77 -23.72 1.84
N ILE A 35 -10.72 -23.68 2.78
CA ILE A 35 -10.72 -22.68 3.85
C ILE A 35 -9.75 -23.16 4.92
N CYS A 36 -8.69 -22.41 5.17
CA CYS A 36 -7.74 -22.76 6.21
C CYS A 36 -8.24 -22.35 7.60
N THR A 37 -8.53 -23.32 8.46
CA THR A 37 -9.01 -23.06 9.83
C THR A 37 -7.89 -23.07 10.86
N SER A 38 -6.77 -23.75 10.57
CA SER A 38 -5.57 -23.67 11.38
C SER A 38 -4.30 -23.79 10.53
N CYS A 39 -3.25 -23.08 10.94
CA CYS A 39 -1.96 -23.10 10.28
C CYS A 39 -0.93 -23.90 11.09
N ASP A 40 0.09 -24.42 10.42
CA ASP A 40 1.23 -25.09 11.07
C ASP A 40 2.25 -24.07 11.63
N ASN A 41 3.14 -24.53 12.51
CA ASN A 41 4.36 -23.81 12.91
C ASN A 41 4.12 -22.37 13.41
N SER A 42 3.09 -22.18 14.26
CA SER A 42 2.73 -20.88 14.86
C SER A 42 2.34 -19.79 13.86
N LYS A 43 2.09 -20.15 12.59
CA LYS A 43 1.57 -19.22 11.58
C LYS A 43 0.11 -18.87 11.89
N LYS A 44 -0.35 -17.76 11.33
CA LYS A 44 -1.75 -17.31 11.47
C LYS A 44 -2.39 -17.21 10.08
N PRO A 45 -3.68 -17.56 9.95
CA PRO A 45 -4.39 -17.39 8.70
C PRO A 45 -4.66 -15.91 8.44
N ASN A 46 -4.87 -15.53 7.19
CA ASN A 46 -5.50 -14.24 6.87
C ASN A 46 -7.01 -14.28 7.12
N ARG A 47 -7.68 -13.12 7.05
CA ARG A 47 -9.13 -13.03 7.23
C ARG A 47 -9.90 -13.84 6.18
N ASP A 48 -9.36 -13.91 4.97
CA ASP A 48 -9.91 -14.69 3.86
C ASP A 48 -9.66 -16.20 3.98
N SER A 49 -8.91 -16.64 4.99
CA SER A 49 -8.50 -18.05 5.20
C SER A 49 -7.87 -18.71 3.97
N SER A 50 -7.27 -17.90 3.09
CA SER A 50 -6.68 -18.32 1.81
C SER A 50 -5.18 -18.57 1.90
N GLY A 51 -4.55 -18.17 3.00
CA GLY A 51 -3.11 -18.32 3.24
C GLY A 51 -2.74 -18.31 4.72
N CYS A 52 -1.59 -18.91 5.03
CA CYS A 52 -0.98 -18.94 6.36
C CYS A 52 0.35 -18.19 6.35
N PHE A 53 0.50 -17.21 7.23
CA PHE A 53 1.65 -16.31 7.26
C PHE A 53 2.37 -16.37 8.60
N ALA A 54 3.69 -16.14 8.59
CA ALA A 54 4.46 -16.01 9.82
C ALA A 54 4.00 -14.74 10.54
N CYS A 55 3.53 -14.88 11.77
CA CYS A 55 2.99 -13.72 12.47
C CYS A 55 3.31 -13.81 13.96
N ALA A 56 4.43 -13.19 14.32
CA ALA A 56 4.94 -13.17 15.69
C ALA A 56 4.34 -12.01 16.52
N ILE A 57 3.33 -11.31 16.00
CA ILE A 57 2.70 -10.17 16.66
C ILE A 57 1.81 -10.66 17.80
N ASP A 58 2.14 -10.22 19.02
CA ASP A 58 1.37 -10.54 20.22
C ASP A 58 -0.06 -9.99 20.12
N GLY A 59 -1.03 -10.81 20.50
CA GLY A 59 -2.45 -10.45 20.41
C GLY A 59 -3.01 -10.36 18.99
N CYS A 60 -2.26 -10.69 17.93
CA CYS A 60 -2.81 -10.75 16.58
C CYS A 60 -3.55 -12.08 16.32
N SER A 61 -4.75 -12.04 15.76
CA SER A 61 -5.54 -13.23 15.40
C SER A 61 -5.35 -13.63 13.94
N HIS A 62 -5.32 -12.66 13.03
CA HIS A 62 -5.17 -12.89 11.59
C HIS A 62 -4.10 -12.00 10.98
N CYS A 63 -3.32 -12.53 10.04
CA CYS A 63 -2.24 -11.78 9.39
C CYS A 63 -2.37 -11.89 7.88
N ASN A 64 -2.33 -10.74 7.22
CA ASN A 64 -2.47 -10.66 5.76
C ASN A 64 -1.17 -11.08 5.06
N ARG A 65 -0.03 -10.83 5.70
CA ARG A 65 1.32 -11.20 5.23
C ARG A 65 2.21 -11.48 6.43
N ASP A 66 3.43 -11.90 6.14
CA ASP A 66 4.45 -12.09 7.17
C ASP A 66 4.62 -10.79 7.97
N ASP A 67 4.41 -10.88 9.28
CA ASP A 67 4.47 -9.79 10.26
C ASP A 67 3.58 -8.57 9.92
N MET A 68 2.47 -8.77 9.21
CA MET A 68 1.42 -7.77 9.02
C MET A 68 0.08 -8.27 9.55
N CYS A 69 -0.29 -7.79 10.74
CA CYS A 69 -1.56 -8.07 11.39
C CYS A 69 -2.73 -7.44 10.61
N GLU A 70 -3.78 -8.23 10.41
CA GLU A 70 -5.02 -7.82 9.77
C GLU A 70 -6.18 -7.73 10.75
N ALA A 71 -6.15 -8.57 11.80
CA ALA A 71 -7.10 -8.50 12.90
C ALA A 71 -6.41 -8.86 14.21
N CYS A 72 -6.75 -8.12 15.27
CA CYS A 72 -6.31 -8.40 16.62
C CYS A 72 -7.35 -9.21 17.40
N SER A 73 -6.91 -9.90 18.44
CA SER A 73 -7.74 -10.53 19.46
C SER A 73 -8.15 -9.52 20.53
N ASP A 74 -9.03 -9.95 21.43
CA ASP A 74 -9.35 -9.24 22.68
C ASP A 74 -9.90 -7.81 22.50
N GLY A 75 -10.53 -7.53 21.36
CA GLY A 75 -11.11 -6.22 21.05
C GLY A 75 -10.07 -5.13 20.80
N LYS A 76 -8.79 -5.50 20.68
CA LYS A 76 -7.71 -4.56 20.31
C LYS A 76 -7.82 -4.16 18.85
N LYS A 77 -7.14 -3.06 18.52
CA LYS A 77 -7.12 -2.44 17.20
C LYS A 77 -5.77 -2.67 16.55
N VAL A 78 -5.74 -2.90 15.26
CA VAL A 78 -4.50 -3.06 14.50
C VAL A 78 -3.81 -1.70 14.39
N SER A 79 -2.52 -1.64 14.66
CA SER A 79 -1.74 -0.41 14.56
C SER A 79 -1.70 0.12 13.11
N PRO A 80 -1.40 1.42 12.89
CA PRO A 80 -1.37 1.98 11.54
C PRO A 80 -0.40 1.28 10.57
N GLY A 81 0.74 0.80 11.07
CA GLY A 81 1.69 0.02 10.30
C GLY A 81 1.40 -1.48 10.28
N ARG A 82 0.33 -1.95 10.94
CA ARG A 82 -0.07 -3.35 11.05
C ARG A 82 0.97 -4.26 11.73
N LYS A 83 1.84 -3.68 12.54
CA LYS A 83 2.94 -4.40 13.22
C LYS A 83 2.66 -4.68 14.69
N SER A 84 1.58 -4.13 15.24
CA SER A 84 1.19 -4.33 16.64
C SER A 84 -0.32 -4.23 16.82
N CYS A 85 -0.80 -4.73 17.95
CA CYS A 85 -2.18 -4.60 18.40
C CYS A 85 -2.22 -3.61 19.58
N VAL A 86 -3.02 -2.56 19.44
CA VAL A 86 -3.13 -1.45 20.41
C VAL A 86 -4.56 -1.33 20.93
N ASP A 87 -4.75 -0.93 22.18
CA ASP A 87 -6.10 -0.76 22.76
C ASP A 87 -6.86 0.43 22.15
N GLY A 88 -6.14 1.42 21.63
CA GLY A 88 -6.72 2.61 21.01
C GLY A 88 -5.85 3.12 19.88
N CYS A 89 -6.47 3.80 18.92
CA CYS A 89 -5.74 4.37 17.80
C CYS A 89 -4.92 5.59 18.26
N PRO A 90 -3.65 5.71 17.81
CA PRO A 90 -2.77 6.82 18.19
C PRO A 90 -3.28 8.17 17.66
N SER A 91 -2.66 9.27 18.12
CA SER A 91 -2.98 10.60 17.60
C SER A 91 -2.81 10.68 16.08
N ASN A 92 -3.63 11.52 15.43
CA ASN A 92 -3.68 11.66 13.97
C ASN A 92 -4.04 10.38 13.21
N SER A 93 -4.83 9.52 13.85
CA SER A 93 -5.42 8.35 13.20
C SER A 93 -6.88 8.17 13.60
N THR A 94 -7.62 7.45 12.76
CA THR A 94 -9.03 7.11 12.95
C THR A 94 -9.18 5.59 12.94
N ASP A 95 -10.15 5.09 13.70
CA ASP A 95 -10.54 3.69 13.66
C ASP A 95 -11.38 3.39 12.43
N ASP A 96 -10.91 2.46 11.60
CA ASP A 96 -11.65 1.89 10.48
C ASP A 96 -11.76 0.37 10.69
N ASN A 97 -12.93 -0.08 11.16
CA ASN A 97 -13.21 -1.51 11.38
C ASN A 97 -12.19 -2.23 12.29
N SER A 98 -11.74 -1.61 13.39
CA SER A 98 -10.69 -2.14 14.29
C SER A 98 -9.28 -2.09 13.68
N VAL A 99 -9.07 -1.30 12.63
CA VAL A 99 -7.75 -0.98 12.07
C VAL A 99 -7.54 0.51 12.19
N CYS A 100 -6.43 0.92 12.80
CA CYS A 100 -6.08 2.32 12.89
C CYS A 100 -5.53 2.80 11.56
N VAL A 101 -6.11 3.85 10.99
CA VAL A 101 -5.68 4.44 9.72
C VAL A 101 -5.24 5.87 9.98
N CYS A 102 -4.03 6.24 9.56
CA CYS A 102 -3.55 7.60 9.68
C CYS A 102 -4.45 8.56 8.90
N ASN A 103 -4.73 9.73 9.48
CA ASN A 103 -5.49 10.79 8.83
C ASN A 103 -4.75 11.34 7.61
N ASP A 104 -5.47 12.07 6.75
CA ASP A 104 -4.88 12.71 5.58
C ASP A 104 -3.66 13.57 5.94
N GLY A 105 -2.58 13.44 5.16
CA GLY A 105 -1.30 14.10 5.42
C GLY A 105 -0.41 13.41 6.47
N TYR A 106 -0.81 12.26 7.02
CA TYR A 106 -0.01 11.47 7.95
C TYR A 106 0.34 10.08 7.39
N SER A 107 1.39 9.48 7.93
CA SER A 107 1.80 8.11 7.63
C SER A 107 2.28 7.38 8.87
N PRO A 108 2.17 6.04 8.89
CA PRO A 108 2.77 5.26 9.95
C PRO A 108 4.27 5.57 10.06
N ASP A 109 4.75 5.67 11.29
CA ASP A 109 6.17 5.80 11.58
C ASP A 109 6.94 4.50 11.24
N GLY A 110 8.27 4.50 11.42
CA GLY A 110 9.10 3.32 11.11
C GLY A 110 8.73 2.06 11.90
N ASP A 111 8.30 2.24 13.15
CA ASP A 111 7.81 1.19 14.04
C ASP A 111 6.34 0.85 13.78
N GLY A 112 5.62 1.68 13.01
CA GLY A 112 4.25 1.43 12.58
C GLY A 112 3.22 1.49 13.71
N THR A 113 3.53 2.20 14.80
CA THR A 113 2.69 2.30 16.01
C THR A 113 2.04 3.68 16.16
N SER A 114 2.59 4.70 15.52
CA SER A 114 2.11 6.07 15.51
C SER A 114 2.01 6.64 14.09
N CYS A 115 1.25 7.72 13.96
CA CYS A 115 1.13 8.47 12.71
C CYS A 115 1.96 9.75 12.79
N VAL A 116 2.97 9.85 11.95
CA VAL A 116 3.80 11.04 11.78
C VAL A 116 3.29 11.83 10.59
N SER A 117 3.37 13.17 10.65
CA SER A 117 3.04 13.96 9.47
C SER A 117 3.96 13.50 8.35
N MET A 118 3.39 13.15 7.19
CA MET A 118 4.21 13.12 6.00
C MET A 118 4.83 14.50 5.94
N SER A 119 6.16 14.58 5.98
CA SER A 119 6.83 15.74 5.44
C SER A 119 6.53 15.70 3.94
N THR A 120 5.32 16.14 3.57
CA THR A 120 5.21 17.01 2.42
C THR A 120 6.21 18.09 2.78
N ASN A 121 7.40 17.93 2.21
CA ASN A 121 8.27 19.04 1.95
C ASN A 121 7.32 20.09 1.40
N ARG A 122 6.91 21.03 2.25
CA ARG A 122 6.13 22.20 1.87
C ARG A 122 7.08 23.14 1.13
N SER A 123 7.89 22.57 0.24
CA SER A 123 8.63 23.21 -0.81
C SER A 123 7.58 23.75 -1.76
N GLY A 124 6.99 24.88 -1.37
CA GLY A 124 7.15 26.08 -2.16
C GLY A 124 6.59 26.05 -3.58
N LEU A 125 5.54 25.30 -3.87
CA LEU A 125 4.74 25.55 -5.07
C LEU A 125 3.38 26.08 -4.65
N SER A 126 3.44 27.32 -4.13
CA SER A 126 2.38 28.27 -4.40
C SER A 126 2.13 28.22 -5.91
N THR A 127 0.96 27.75 -6.30
CA THR A 127 0.42 27.74 -7.66
C THR A 127 0.27 29.17 -8.24
N GLY A 128 0.99 30.17 -7.69
CA GLY A 128 1.09 31.55 -8.15
C GLY A 128 2.50 32.02 -8.53
N ALA A 129 3.52 31.14 -8.59
CA ALA A 129 4.89 31.52 -9.01
C ALA A 129 5.29 31.03 -10.42
N ILE A 130 4.43 30.28 -11.11
CA ILE A 130 4.67 29.83 -12.49
C ILE A 130 4.04 30.85 -13.46
N ALA A 131 4.52 32.09 -13.39
CA ALA A 131 4.25 33.14 -14.37
C ALA A 131 5.46 34.10 -14.35
N GLY A 132 6.55 33.74 -15.03
CA GLY A 132 7.71 34.64 -15.05
C GLY A 132 8.96 34.21 -15.81
N ILE A 133 9.08 32.99 -16.33
CA ILE A 133 10.33 32.54 -16.97
C ILE A 133 10.23 32.46 -18.51
N SER A 134 9.07 32.77 -19.11
CA SER A 134 8.92 32.68 -20.57
C SER A 134 9.39 33.92 -21.33
N VAL A 135 9.48 35.09 -20.67
CA VAL A 135 9.80 36.35 -21.36
C VAL A 135 11.31 36.59 -21.48
N ALA A 136 12.09 36.16 -20.49
CA ALA A 136 13.55 36.36 -20.50
C ALA A 136 14.22 35.60 -21.67
N VAL A 137 13.77 34.37 -21.96
CA VAL A 137 14.32 33.57 -23.07
C VAL A 137 13.95 34.18 -24.42
N VAL A 138 12.72 34.68 -24.60
CA VAL A 138 12.29 35.32 -25.86
C VAL A 138 13.06 36.61 -26.11
N VAL A 139 13.36 37.42 -25.07
CA VAL A 139 14.18 38.63 -25.22
C VAL A 139 15.63 38.28 -25.57
N VAL A 140 16.20 37.23 -24.96
CA VAL A 140 17.58 36.79 -25.26
C VAL A 140 17.68 36.23 -26.67
N VAL A 141 16.74 35.38 -27.09
CA VAL A 141 16.71 34.81 -28.45
C VAL A 141 16.39 35.89 -29.49
N GLY A 142 15.43 36.77 -29.23
CA GLY A 142 15.10 37.89 -30.12
C GLY A 142 16.25 38.89 -30.27
N GLY A 143 16.96 39.19 -29.18
CA GLY A 143 18.17 40.03 -29.19
C GLY A 143 19.33 39.40 -29.94
N LEU A 144 19.59 38.10 -29.75
CA LEU A 144 20.63 37.35 -30.48
C LEU A 144 20.33 37.28 -31.97
N VAL A 145 19.10 36.96 -32.36
CA VAL A 145 18.70 36.90 -33.77
C VAL A 145 18.74 38.28 -34.42
N GLY A 146 18.28 39.32 -33.73
CA GLY A 146 18.36 40.72 -34.20
C GLY A 146 19.80 41.19 -34.40
N PHE A 147 20.69 40.89 -33.45
CA PHE A 147 22.12 41.20 -33.55
C PHE A 147 22.80 40.43 -34.68
N LEU A 148 22.46 39.14 -34.87
CA LEU A 148 22.97 38.34 -35.99
C LEU A 148 22.49 38.85 -37.35
N CYS A 149 21.22 39.22 -37.47
CA CYS A 149 20.68 39.82 -38.70
C CYS A 149 21.35 41.16 -39.02
N TRP A 150 21.50 42.05 -38.04
CA TRP A 150 22.23 43.31 -38.23
C TRP A 150 23.69 43.07 -38.60
N TRP A 151 24.38 42.18 -37.88
CA TRP A 151 25.78 41.86 -38.12
C TRP A 151 25.99 41.29 -39.52
N PHE A 152 25.20 40.31 -39.97
CA PHE A 152 25.36 39.74 -41.31
C PHE A 152 25.01 40.73 -42.43
N ILE A 153 23.97 41.54 -42.26
CA ILE A 153 23.52 42.49 -43.29
C ILE A 153 24.47 43.70 -43.37
N CYS A 154 24.92 44.25 -42.24
CA CYS A 154 25.82 45.40 -42.24
C CYS A 154 27.28 45.03 -42.51
N ARG A 155 27.72 43.80 -42.17
CA ARG A 155 29.10 43.33 -42.41
C ARG A 155 29.28 42.64 -43.77
N GLY A 156 28.19 42.39 -44.50
CA GLY A 156 28.21 41.95 -45.90
C GLY A 156 28.25 43.08 -46.92
N LYS A 157 28.34 44.35 -46.48
CA LYS A 157 28.48 45.52 -47.36
C LYS A 157 29.70 46.37 -46.99
N ALA A 158 30.84 45.68 -46.87
CA ALA A 158 32.19 46.22 -47.00
C ALA A 158 32.97 45.32 -47.96
#